data_AF-A0AAE4LM93-F1
#
_entry.id   AF-A0AAE4LM93-F1
#
_cell.length_a   1.000
_cell.length_b   1.000
_cell.length_c   1.000
_cell.angle_alpha   90.00
_cell.angle_beta   90.00
_cell.angle_gamma   90.00
#
_symmetry.space_group_name_H-M   'P 1'
#
loop_
_entity.id
_entity.type
_entity.pdbx_description
1 polymer ?
#
loop_
_entity_poly.entity_id
_entity_poly.type
_entity_poly.pdbx_seq_one_letter_code
_entity_poly.pdbx_strand_id
1 'polypeptide(L)'
;MKNLQITNSRFITYTDDLLTVDVLGGVDLSQVERMVCTLRITYNDYPPQRTTLDLYNDNQTDKLQRTLCDKWGLKLLEASRSLSTLTLQLEEYRLQQLRYTGKVPQQAFSPSEEDKRRAVHFLSEKNLSGSLTEQLNTIGILGEDRNALILFLALASHKSANPFSVLCLAKSGIGKSYILQKLSECMPDGSFSFHSRISANALYYFDSGDINGKVLFVEDLEWTTQMLQPLATLQTQGRLVNTRATKDKDGMLHSTTFEVVARLCLIACAYSDKNFEELGLPFLCLHLNHSPAQDLAVMEYQKKCRAGQIRTEDIARAQHLLKCVIASLQNISVVNPYATLINLPQDIAYPRKSLLLLLNFIEAITFFFQYQRERLTDTDTGEIFIRTHPQDIEMAFALLKNTLFRRADELSTSVRGFYKWLTEYLQQAKTTQFTALDIRKTKPIHPRTLNRYLQELKLFSYIQVAGGNKHREGFIYKLTDFGNQKEVQGRIEQEMQATLKDVWNAYRKEQNPPTEPEQKAESEQEPSTGLSAESPQKPSKRKRIDDKEEYTLKLLLELEARSPDREYIPADFTTLTGRSQITEARYLKRLWQQGKLKREWKNRQYYYTLAATGSKTVSQSPMTDPQTVL
;
A
#
# COMPACT_ATOMS: atom_id res chain seq x y z
N MET A 1 -7.67 -45.20 0.87
CA MET A 1 -6.79 -45.43 -0.32
C MET A 1 -6.02 -46.78 -0.33
N LYS A 2 -6.64 -47.96 -0.19
CA LYS A 2 -5.89 -49.25 -0.29
C LYS A 2 -5.70 -49.74 -1.73
N ASN A 3 -6.57 -49.30 -2.65
CA ASN A 3 -6.65 -49.83 -4.02
C ASN A 3 -6.31 -48.78 -5.09
N LEU A 4 -5.94 -47.56 -4.68
CA LEU A 4 -5.56 -46.46 -5.57
C LEU A 4 -4.04 -46.27 -5.56
N GLN A 5 -3.43 -46.43 -6.72
CA GLN A 5 -2.03 -46.11 -6.98
C GLN A 5 -1.94 -44.81 -7.79
N ILE A 6 -1.26 -43.81 -7.24
CA ILE A 6 -1.12 -42.48 -7.85
C ILE A 6 0.28 -42.36 -8.44
N THR A 7 0.41 -42.51 -9.76
CA THR A 7 1.69 -42.32 -10.44
C THR A 7 1.97 -40.83 -10.66
N ASN A 8 0.94 -40.06 -11.01
CA ASN A 8 0.96 -38.59 -11.13
C ASN A 8 -0.49 -38.07 -11.02
N SER A 9 -0.68 -36.79 -10.70
CA SER A 9 -1.95 -36.05 -10.76
C SER A 9 -2.78 -36.28 -12.03
N ARG A 10 -2.15 -36.65 -13.15
CA ARG A 10 -2.79 -36.91 -14.46
C ARG A 10 -2.97 -38.39 -14.80
N PHE A 11 -2.49 -39.29 -13.95
CA PHE A 11 -2.54 -40.73 -14.18
C PHE A 11 -2.69 -41.47 -12.85
N ILE A 12 -3.90 -41.97 -12.61
CA ILE A 12 -4.29 -42.62 -11.36
C ILE A 12 -4.82 -44.01 -11.71
N THR A 13 -4.28 -45.05 -11.08
CA THR A 13 -4.68 -46.44 -11.33
C THR A 13 -5.41 -46.96 -10.11
N TYR A 14 -6.61 -47.50 -10.33
CA TYR A 14 -7.40 -48.22 -9.33
C TYR A 14 -7.36 -49.71 -9.65
N THR A 15 -7.04 -50.54 -8.67
CA THR A 15 -6.99 -52.00 -8.81
C THR A 15 -7.81 -52.63 -7.71
N ASP A 16 -8.85 -53.39 -8.07
CA ASP A 16 -9.51 -54.29 -7.14
C ASP A 16 -9.40 -55.75 -7.60
N ASP A 17 -10.05 -56.65 -6.87
CA ASP A 17 -10.02 -58.08 -7.14
C ASP A 17 -10.65 -58.45 -8.50
N LEU A 18 -11.37 -57.52 -9.14
CA LEU A 18 -12.09 -57.74 -10.39
C LEU A 18 -11.44 -56.97 -11.56
N LEU A 19 -11.27 -55.67 -11.45
CA LEU A 19 -10.91 -54.74 -12.53
C LEU A 19 -9.67 -53.93 -12.20
N THR A 20 -8.89 -53.63 -13.25
CA THR A 20 -7.88 -52.56 -13.21
C THR A 20 -8.37 -51.38 -14.03
N VAL A 21 -8.50 -50.20 -13.41
CA VAL A 21 -9.02 -48.98 -14.03
C VAL A 21 -7.99 -47.88 -13.97
N ASP A 22 -7.51 -47.42 -15.13
CA ASP A 22 -6.68 -46.23 -15.22
C ASP A 22 -7.53 -44.99 -15.53
N VAL A 23 -7.44 -43.98 -14.67
CA VAL A 23 -8.03 -42.66 -14.88
C VAL A 23 -7.02 -41.80 -15.64
N LEU A 24 -7.32 -41.59 -16.92
CA LEU A 24 -6.50 -40.82 -17.85
C LEU A 24 -6.86 -39.34 -17.77
N GLY A 25 -5.86 -38.48 -17.59
CA GLY A 25 -6.02 -37.02 -17.52
C GLY A 25 -6.24 -36.47 -16.11
N GLY A 26 -6.37 -37.36 -15.11
CA GLY A 26 -6.61 -37.03 -13.71
C GLY A 26 -8.08 -36.73 -13.41
N VAL A 27 -8.32 -36.22 -12.21
CA VAL A 27 -9.64 -35.79 -11.74
C VAL A 27 -9.67 -34.25 -11.70
N ASP A 28 -10.71 -33.63 -12.24
CA ASP A 28 -10.89 -32.17 -12.14
C ASP A 28 -11.08 -31.76 -10.67
N LEU A 29 -10.35 -30.76 -10.20
CA LEU A 29 -10.46 -30.26 -8.83
C LEU A 29 -11.36 -29.02 -8.72
N SER A 30 -11.72 -28.40 -9.86
CA SER A 30 -12.48 -27.15 -9.89
C SER A 30 -14.00 -27.35 -9.80
N GLN A 31 -14.55 -28.36 -10.47
CA GLN A 31 -15.97 -28.68 -10.45
C GLN A 31 -16.26 -29.84 -9.48
N VAL A 32 -16.50 -29.53 -8.21
CA VAL A 32 -16.75 -30.54 -7.16
C VAL A 32 -18.05 -31.32 -7.40
N GLU A 33 -19.04 -30.68 -8.03
CA GLU A 33 -20.36 -31.24 -8.33
C GLU A 33 -20.38 -32.33 -9.42
N ARG A 34 -19.28 -32.54 -10.15
CA ARG A 34 -19.20 -33.52 -11.25
C ARG A 34 -17.91 -34.32 -11.16
N MET A 35 -17.93 -35.58 -11.59
CA MET A 35 -16.77 -36.47 -11.60
C MET A 35 -16.52 -36.99 -13.01
N VAL A 36 -16.21 -36.07 -13.93
CA VAL A 36 -15.91 -36.41 -15.33
C VAL A 36 -14.50 -36.96 -15.44
N CYS A 37 -14.40 -38.24 -15.80
CA CYS A 37 -13.16 -38.99 -15.89
C CYS A 37 -13.10 -39.77 -17.20
N THR A 38 -11.91 -39.89 -17.78
CA THR A 38 -11.67 -40.84 -18.88
C THR A 38 -11.07 -42.12 -18.30
N LEU A 39 -11.82 -43.20 -18.33
CA LEU A 39 -11.45 -44.49 -17.76
C LEU A 39 -10.94 -45.43 -18.83
N ARG A 40 -9.81 -46.08 -18.57
CA ARG A 40 -9.32 -47.26 -19.28
C ARG A 40 -9.47 -48.47 -18.35
N ILE A 41 -10.44 -49.31 -18.62
CA ILE A 41 -10.81 -50.47 -17.80
C ILE A 41 -10.21 -51.73 -18.44
N THR A 42 -9.53 -52.54 -17.63
CA THR A 42 -8.87 -53.79 -18.03
C THR A 42 -9.42 -54.93 -17.16
N TYR A 43 -9.73 -56.06 -17.82
CA TYR A 43 -10.25 -57.27 -17.17
C TYR A 43 -9.64 -58.52 -17.85
N ASN A 44 -8.91 -59.35 -17.09
CA ASN A 44 -8.25 -60.57 -17.59
C ASN A 44 -7.54 -60.34 -18.95
N ASP A 45 -7.72 -61.24 -19.91
CA ASP A 45 -7.16 -61.16 -21.27
C ASP A 45 -8.07 -60.43 -22.28
N TYR A 46 -9.11 -59.73 -21.81
CA TYR A 46 -9.98 -58.96 -22.70
C TYR A 46 -9.33 -57.64 -23.14
N PRO A 47 -9.62 -57.16 -24.36
CA PRO A 47 -9.13 -55.87 -24.82
C PRO A 47 -9.66 -54.74 -23.91
N PRO A 48 -8.81 -53.78 -23.52
CA PRO A 48 -9.19 -52.74 -22.56
C PRO A 48 -10.25 -51.81 -23.13
N GLN A 49 -11.28 -51.53 -22.33
CA GLN A 49 -12.37 -50.63 -22.69
C GLN A 49 -12.05 -49.20 -22.26
N ARG A 50 -12.18 -48.24 -23.20
CA ARG A 50 -11.98 -46.82 -22.93
C ARG A 50 -13.30 -46.08 -23.01
N THR A 51 -13.59 -45.24 -22.02
CA THR A 51 -14.80 -44.43 -21.99
C THR A 51 -14.58 -43.15 -21.20
N THR A 52 -15.27 -42.08 -21.58
CA THR A 52 -15.33 -40.83 -20.82
C THR A 52 -16.75 -40.68 -20.31
N LEU A 53 -16.91 -40.57 -19.00
CA LEU A 53 -18.22 -40.37 -18.36
C LEU A 53 -18.10 -39.53 -17.09
N ASP A 54 -19.23 -39.01 -16.65
CA ASP A 54 -19.41 -38.47 -15.31
C ASP A 54 -19.80 -39.60 -14.35
N LEU A 55 -18.93 -39.91 -13.38
CA LEU A 55 -19.18 -40.97 -12.40
C LEU A 55 -20.33 -40.65 -11.43
N TYR A 56 -20.81 -39.41 -11.38
CA TYR A 56 -22.00 -39.02 -10.60
C TYR A 56 -23.30 -39.10 -11.40
N ASN A 57 -23.23 -39.44 -12.69
CA ASN A 57 -24.42 -39.57 -13.54
C ASN A 57 -24.84 -41.04 -13.66
N ASP A 58 -25.89 -41.41 -12.92
CA ASP A 58 -26.41 -42.78 -12.86
C ASP A 58 -26.68 -43.40 -14.23
N ASN A 59 -27.23 -42.63 -15.18
CA ASN A 59 -27.54 -43.13 -16.53
C ASN A 59 -26.27 -43.54 -17.28
N GLN A 60 -25.17 -42.80 -17.09
CA GLN A 60 -23.90 -43.08 -17.75
C GLN A 60 -23.18 -44.26 -17.08
N THR A 61 -23.19 -44.32 -15.75
CA THR A 61 -22.61 -45.43 -14.99
C THR A 61 -23.36 -46.74 -15.22
N ASP A 62 -24.70 -46.72 -15.29
CA ASP A 62 -25.51 -47.91 -15.59
C ASP A 62 -25.25 -48.43 -17.00
N LYS A 63 -25.14 -47.52 -17.98
CA LYS A 63 -24.79 -47.89 -19.36
C LYS A 63 -23.41 -48.54 -19.41
N LEU A 64 -22.43 -47.99 -18.68
CA LEU A 64 -21.11 -48.59 -18.57
C LEU A 64 -21.19 -49.98 -17.93
N GLN A 65 -21.85 -50.12 -16.77
CA GLN A 65 -22.02 -51.39 -16.06
C GLN A 65 -22.60 -52.47 -16.97
N ARG A 66 -23.71 -52.17 -17.67
CA ARG A 66 -24.32 -53.11 -18.63
C ARG A 66 -23.37 -53.49 -19.75
N THR A 67 -22.64 -52.51 -20.31
CA THR A 67 -21.66 -52.77 -21.37
C THR A 67 -20.53 -53.70 -20.88
N LEU A 68 -20.07 -53.54 -19.63
CA LEU A 68 -19.06 -54.42 -19.04
C LEU A 68 -19.61 -55.84 -18.79
N CYS A 69 -20.86 -55.95 -18.33
CA CYS A 69 -21.54 -57.24 -18.15
C CYS A 69 -21.72 -57.97 -19.48
N ASP A 70 -22.19 -57.27 -20.52
CA ASP A 70 -22.48 -57.85 -21.83
C ASP A 70 -21.20 -58.30 -22.55
N LYS A 71 -20.11 -57.52 -22.46
CA LYS A 71 -18.86 -57.82 -23.17
C LYS A 71 -17.98 -58.84 -22.46
N TRP A 72 -17.93 -58.79 -21.13
CA TRP A 72 -16.97 -59.56 -20.32
C TRP A 72 -17.64 -60.62 -19.43
N GLY A 73 -18.97 -60.77 -19.51
CA GLY A 73 -19.71 -61.78 -18.75
C GLY A 73 -19.74 -61.53 -17.24
N LEU A 74 -19.50 -60.29 -16.81
CA LEU A 74 -19.46 -59.92 -15.40
C LEU A 74 -20.86 -59.92 -14.78
N LYS A 75 -20.96 -60.24 -13.48
CA LYS A 75 -22.21 -60.04 -12.75
C LYS A 75 -22.43 -58.56 -12.49
N LEU A 76 -23.65 -58.09 -12.70
CA LEU A 76 -24.04 -56.68 -12.51
C LEU A 76 -23.66 -56.15 -11.12
N LEU A 77 -23.89 -56.95 -10.08
CA LEU A 77 -23.57 -56.58 -8.70
C LEU A 77 -22.06 -56.37 -8.48
N GLU A 78 -21.22 -57.20 -9.10
CA GLU A 78 -19.76 -57.15 -8.97
C GLU A 78 -19.19 -55.92 -9.70
N ALA A 79 -19.65 -55.66 -10.93
CA ALA A 79 -19.27 -54.49 -11.71
C ALA A 79 -19.73 -53.17 -11.05
N SER A 80 -20.95 -53.15 -10.52
CA SER A 80 -21.51 -52.01 -9.79
C SER A 80 -20.71 -51.70 -8.52
N ARG A 81 -20.37 -52.73 -7.73
CA ARG A 81 -19.55 -52.59 -6.52
C ARG A 81 -18.16 -52.05 -6.82
N SER A 82 -17.51 -52.55 -7.86
CA SER A 82 -16.18 -52.09 -8.30
C SER A 82 -16.21 -50.61 -8.68
N LEU A 83 -17.15 -50.19 -9.52
CA LEU A 83 -17.29 -48.79 -9.94
C LEU A 83 -17.68 -47.86 -8.79
N SER A 84 -18.57 -48.29 -7.88
CA SER A 84 -18.91 -47.51 -6.68
C SER A 84 -17.70 -47.32 -5.76
N THR A 85 -16.88 -48.37 -5.59
CA THR A 85 -15.66 -48.30 -4.79
C THR A 85 -14.61 -47.39 -5.42
N LEU A 86 -14.46 -47.44 -6.75
CA LEU A 86 -13.64 -46.51 -7.52
C LEU A 86 -14.09 -45.06 -7.26
N THR A 87 -15.39 -44.76 -7.39
CA THR A 87 -15.93 -43.41 -7.19
C THR A 87 -15.63 -42.90 -5.78
N LEU A 88 -15.90 -43.70 -4.74
CA LEU A 88 -15.61 -43.33 -3.35
C LEU A 88 -14.12 -43.05 -3.10
N GLN A 89 -13.23 -43.84 -3.71
CA GLN A 89 -11.79 -43.63 -3.55
C GLN A 89 -11.30 -42.40 -4.33
N LEU A 90 -11.87 -42.11 -5.50
CA LEU A 90 -11.59 -40.88 -6.24
C LEU A 90 -12.14 -39.64 -5.53
N GLU A 91 -13.27 -39.75 -4.83
CA GLU A 91 -13.80 -38.73 -3.93
C GLU A 91 -12.86 -38.48 -2.75
N GLU A 92 -12.39 -39.55 -2.08
CA GLU A 92 -11.41 -39.44 -0.99
C GLU A 92 -10.12 -38.79 -1.50
N TYR A 93 -9.63 -39.18 -2.68
CA TYR A 93 -8.49 -38.54 -3.34
C TYR A 93 -8.74 -37.07 -3.65
N ARG A 94 -9.88 -36.71 -4.24
CA ARG A 94 -10.26 -35.32 -4.54
C ARG A 94 -10.36 -34.50 -3.26
N LEU A 95 -10.99 -35.02 -2.21
CA LEU A 95 -11.08 -34.38 -0.89
C LEU A 95 -9.70 -34.18 -0.26
N GLN A 96 -8.82 -35.18 -0.33
CA GLN A 96 -7.45 -35.04 0.14
C GLN A 96 -6.69 -34.00 -0.69
N GLN A 97 -6.79 -34.03 -2.02
CA GLN A 97 -6.17 -33.01 -2.88
C GLN A 97 -6.74 -31.63 -2.62
N LEU A 98 -8.03 -31.47 -2.33
CA LEU A 98 -8.63 -30.18 -1.91
C LEU A 98 -8.13 -29.72 -0.54
N ARG A 99 -7.90 -30.66 0.40
CA ARG A 99 -7.29 -30.37 1.70
C ARG A 99 -5.79 -30.03 1.58
N TYR A 100 -5.06 -30.68 0.66
CA TYR A 100 -3.62 -30.48 0.43
C TYR A 100 -3.30 -29.39 -0.62
N THR A 101 -4.26 -28.96 -1.44
CA THR A 101 -4.19 -27.71 -2.22
C THR A 101 -4.47 -26.48 -1.38
N GLY A 102 -4.89 -26.65 -0.13
CA GLY A 102 -4.48 -25.76 0.94
C GLY A 102 -2.96 -25.80 1.02
N LYS A 103 -2.31 -24.91 0.25
CA LYS A 103 -0.86 -24.71 0.12
C LYS A 103 -0.14 -25.26 1.34
N VAL A 104 0.64 -26.33 1.17
CA VAL A 104 1.60 -26.77 2.21
C VAL A 104 2.30 -25.50 2.67
N PRO A 105 2.17 -25.10 3.96
CA PRO A 105 2.84 -23.90 4.43
C PRO A 105 4.32 -24.12 4.14
N GLN A 106 4.87 -23.35 3.20
CA GLN A 106 6.33 -23.30 3.05
C GLN A 106 6.85 -23.00 4.44
N GLN A 107 7.74 -23.86 4.95
CA GLN A 107 8.34 -23.66 6.27
C GLN A 107 8.90 -22.23 6.28
N ALA A 108 8.33 -21.39 7.13
CA ALA A 108 8.74 -20.01 7.25
C ALA A 108 10.23 -20.01 7.61
N PHE A 109 11.05 -19.30 6.83
CA PHE A 109 12.46 -19.15 7.11
C PHE A 109 12.64 -18.63 8.54
N SER A 110 13.24 -19.45 9.41
CA SER A 110 13.59 -19.07 10.77
C SER A 110 15.10 -18.99 10.87
N PRO A 111 15.69 -17.80 11.15
CA PRO A 111 17.12 -17.68 11.35
C PRO A 111 17.55 -18.49 12.59
N SER A 112 18.80 -18.96 12.59
CA SER A 112 19.39 -19.54 13.81
C SER A 112 19.48 -18.50 14.93
N GLU A 113 19.60 -18.95 16.19
CA GLU A 113 19.75 -18.01 17.31
C GLU A 113 21.02 -17.14 17.20
N GLU A 114 22.10 -17.67 16.61
CA GLU A 114 23.31 -16.90 16.34
C GLU A 114 23.11 -15.86 15.23
N ASP A 115 22.44 -16.24 14.14
CA ASP A 115 22.09 -15.31 13.06
C ASP A 115 21.16 -14.20 13.54
N LYS A 116 20.19 -14.55 14.39
CA LYS A 116 19.26 -13.60 15.00
C LYS A 116 20.00 -12.61 15.90
N ARG A 117 20.95 -13.06 16.73
CA ARG A 117 21.81 -12.17 17.54
C ARG A 117 22.63 -11.24 16.66
N ARG A 118 23.23 -11.74 15.57
CA ARG A 118 23.97 -10.92 14.61
C ARG A 118 23.07 -9.89 13.92
N ALA A 119 21.88 -10.28 13.51
CA ALA A 119 20.89 -9.39 12.89
C ALA A 119 20.42 -8.29 13.85
N VAL A 120 20.16 -8.62 15.11
CA VAL A 120 19.76 -7.63 16.14
C VAL A 120 20.93 -6.69 16.47
N HIS A 121 22.16 -7.21 16.55
CA HIS A 121 23.35 -6.36 16.70
C HIS A 121 23.46 -5.37 15.55
N PHE A 122 23.35 -5.84 14.30
CA PHE A 122 23.37 -5.00 13.11
C PHE A 122 22.29 -3.91 13.18
N LEU A 123 21.03 -4.28 13.49
CA LEU A 123 19.91 -3.34 13.63
C LEU A 123 20.11 -2.31 14.76
N SER A 124 20.98 -2.57 15.72
CA SER A 124 21.29 -1.68 16.85
C SER A 124 22.46 -0.73 16.58
N GLU A 125 23.13 -0.83 15.42
CA GLU A 125 24.29 0.01 15.08
C GLU A 125 23.92 1.48 14.85
N LYS A 126 24.75 2.40 15.39
CA LYS A 126 24.54 3.85 15.22
C LYS A 126 24.58 4.32 13.77
N ASN A 127 25.33 3.64 12.89
CA ASN A 127 25.43 3.95 11.47
C ASN A 127 24.73 2.91 10.58
N LEU A 128 23.55 2.44 11.00
CA LEU A 128 22.81 1.38 10.32
C LEU A 128 22.57 1.66 8.83
N SER A 129 22.27 2.90 8.43
CA SER A 129 22.08 3.25 7.02
C SER A 129 23.35 3.08 6.19
N GLY A 130 24.51 3.47 6.73
CA GLY A 130 25.80 3.31 6.06
C GLY A 130 26.19 1.83 5.93
N SER A 131 26.08 1.08 7.03
CA SER A 131 26.32 -0.38 7.03
C SER A 131 25.41 -1.10 6.04
N LEU A 132 24.13 -0.71 5.96
CA LEU A 132 23.17 -1.28 5.00
C LEU A 132 23.56 -0.95 3.56
N THR A 133 23.94 0.29 3.25
CA THR A 133 24.43 0.67 1.91
C THR A 133 25.68 -0.12 1.53
N GLU A 134 26.60 -0.36 2.45
CA GLU A 134 27.78 -1.19 2.21
C GLU A 134 27.39 -2.63 1.86
N GLN A 135 26.51 -3.26 2.63
CA GLN A 135 26.00 -4.61 2.32
C GLN A 135 25.28 -4.67 0.97
N LEU A 136 24.46 -3.65 0.64
CA LEU A 136 23.78 -3.55 -0.65
C LEU A 136 24.76 -3.37 -1.83
N ASN A 137 25.86 -2.67 -1.61
CA ASN A 137 26.95 -2.57 -2.59
C ASN A 137 27.70 -3.89 -2.73
N THR A 138 27.95 -4.62 -1.63
CA THR A 138 28.57 -5.95 -1.65
C THR A 138 27.75 -6.95 -2.47
N ILE A 139 26.42 -6.93 -2.37
CA ILE A 139 25.58 -7.83 -3.18
C ILE A 139 25.56 -7.48 -4.68
N GLY A 140 26.04 -6.29 -5.05
CA GLY A 140 26.20 -5.84 -6.43
C GLY A 140 25.27 -4.72 -6.89
N ILE A 141 24.50 -4.09 -5.98
CA ILE A 141 23.68 -2.92 -6.30
C ILE A 141 24.54 -1.66 -6.19
N LEU A 142 25.38 -1.41 -7.19
CA LEU A 142 26.33 -0.29 -7.18
C LEU A 142 25.72 0.99 -7.69
N GLY A 143 26.14 2.15 -7.14
CA GLY A 143 25.83 3.49 -7.65
C GLY A 143 24.34 3.87 -7.67
N GLU A 144 23.55 3.10 -6.93
CA GLU A 144 22.12 3.28 -6.66
C GLU A 144 21.86 3.39 -5.15
N ASP A 145 22.86 3.78 -4.35
CA ASP A 145 22.84 3.74 -2.87
C ASP A 145 21.54 4.26 -2.26
N ARG A 146 21.07 5.44 -2.71
CA ARG A 146 19.83 6.04 -2.22
C ARG A 146 18.59 5.24 -2.62
N ASN A 147 18.50 4.85 -3.89
CA ASN A 147 17.37 4.09 -4.41
C ASN A 147 17.30 2.70 -3.78
N ALA A 148 18.45 2.03 -3.63
CA ALA A 148 18.59 0.73 -2.98
C ALA A 148 18.17 0.80 -1.51
N LEU A 149 18.58 1.85 -0.79
CA LEU A 149 18.16 2.07 0.60
C LEU A 149 16.65 2.27 0.72
N ILE A 150 16.04 3.11 -0.12
CA ILE A 150 14.58 3.31 -0.13
C ILE A 150 13.84 1.99 -0.41
N LEU A 151 14.30 1.23 -1.40
CA LEU A 151 13.70 -0.06 -1.75
C LEU A 151 13.83 -1.06 -0.60
N PHE A 152 14.99 -1.13 0.06
CA PHE A 152 15.18 -2.04 1.19
C PHE A 152 14.30 -1.67 2.39
N LEU A 153 14.16 -0.37 2.70
CA LEU A 153 13.24 0.11 3.74
C LEU A 153 11.78 -0.21 3.40
N ALA A 154 11.39 -0.08 2.13
CA ALA A 154 10.07 -0.49 1.65
C ALA A 154 9.85 -1.99 1.84
N LEU A 155 10.84 -2.84 1.50
CA LEU A 155 10.76 -4.29 1.74
C LEU A 155 10.56 -4.63 3.21
N ALA A 156 11.33 -4.00 4.08
CA ALA A 156 11.22 -4.22 5.53
C ALA A 156 9.80 -3.93 6.05
N SER A 157 9.11 -2.96 5.46
CA SER A 157 7.76 -2.55 5.87
C SER A 157 6.65 -3.58 5.61
N HIS A 158 6.89 -4.69 4.89
CA HIS A 158 5.87 -5.72 4.59
C HIS A 158 5.22 -6.34 5.84
N LYS A 159 5.94 -6.35 6.98
CA LYS A 159 5.44 -6.82 8.28
C LYS A 159 4.63 -5.77 9.05
N SER A 160 4.74 -4.50 8.65
CA SER A 160 4.04 -3.40 9.33
C SER A 160 2.55 -3.41 9.04
N ALA A 161 1.77 -2.66 9.83
CA ALA A 161 0.35 -2.48 9.59
C ALA A 161 0.05 -1.76 8.26
N ASN A 162 0.93 -0.84 7.85
CA ASN A 162 0.82 -0.02 6.65
C ASN A 162 2.07 -0.19 5.75
N PRO A 163 2.17 -1.26 4.95
CA PRO A 163 3.31 -1.46 4.08
C PRO A 163 3.49 -0.35 3.05
N PHE A 164 4.76 -0.06 2.74
CA PHE A 164 5.15 0.97 1.80
C PHE A 164 5.44 0.39 0.43
N SER A 165 4.83 0.97 -0.60
CA SER A 165 4.92 0.47 -1.98
C SER A 165 5.71 1.43 -2.89
N VAL A 166 6.59 0.86 -3.71
CA VAL A 166 7.55 1.58 -4.55
C VAL A 166 7.48 1.08 -6.00
N LEU A 167 7.51 2.02 -6.95
CA LEU A 167 7.56 1.78 -8.39
C LEU A 167 8.85 2.35 -8.98
N CYS A 168 9.71 1.48 -9.49
CA CYS A 168 10.96 1.82 -10.15
C CYS A 168 10.71 2.10 -11.64
N LEU A 169 10.88 3.36 -12.03
CA LEU A 169 10.77 3.85 -13.39
C LEU A 169 12.16 3.93 -14.03
N ALA A 170 12.32 3.22 -15.15
CA ALA A 170 13.56 3.30 -15.93
C ALA A 170 13.32 2.94 -17.39
N LYS A 171 14.35 3.08 -18.22
CA LYS A 171 14.34 2.57 -19.59
C LYS A 171 14.74 1.09 -19.66
N SER A 172 14.41 0.43 -20.77
CA SER A 172 14.90 -0.94 -21.00
C SER A 172 16.44 -0.95 -21.03
N GLY A 173 17.05 -2.01 -20.50
CA GLY A 173 18.51 -2.19 -20.48
C GLY A 173 19.27 -1.53 -19.31
N ILE A 174 18.60 -0.81 -18.41
CA ILE A 174 19.24 -0.09 -17.28
C ILE A 174 19.48 -1.00 -16.04
N GLY A 175 19.05 -2.26 -16.07
CA GLY A 175 19.21 -3.17 -14.93
C GLY A 175 18.05 -3.18 -13.94
N LYS A 176 16.84 -2.83 -14.38
CA LYS A 176 15.60 -2.88 -13.58
C LYS A 176 15.33 -4.23 -12.93
N SER A 177 15.43 -5.30 -13.71
CA SER A 177 15.22 -6.65 -13.21
C SER A 177 16.34 -7.06 -12.26
N TYR A 178 17.56 -6.58 -12.51
CA TYR A 178 18.72 -6.91 -11.68
C TYR A 178 18.57 -6.41 -10.24
N ILE A 179 18.17 -5.15 -10.03
CA ILE A 179 17.97 -4.61 -8.67
C ILE A 179 16.84 -5.34 -7.93
N LEU A 180 15.73 -5.64 -8.60
CA LEU A 180 14.61 -6.40 -8.01
C LEU A 180 15.01 -7.84 -7.66
N GLN A 181 15.73 -8.53 -8.54
CA GLN A 181 16.22 -9.88 -8.29
C GLN A 181 17.15 -9.90 -7.08
N LYS A 182 18.14 -9.01 -7.04
CA LYS A 182 19.09 -8.92 -5.91
C LYS A 182 18.42 -8.63 -4.58
N LEU A 183 17.40 -7.77 -4.58
CA LEU A 183 16.60 -7.49 -3.41
C LEU A 183 15.70 -8.66 -3.01
N SER A 184 15.13 -9.39 -3.97
CA SER A 184 14.31 -10.58 -3.69
C SER A 184 15.14 -11.71 -3.07
N GLU A 185 16.41 -11.86 -3.47
CA GLU A 185 17.37 -12.81 -2.87
C GLU A 185 17.67 -12.49 -1.40
N CYS A 186 17.42 -11.25 -0.95
CA CYS A 186 17.58 -10.82 0.43
C CYS A 186 16.32 -11.07 1.28
N MET A 187 15.21 -11.56 0.72
CA MET A 187 13.96 -11.77 1.46
C MET A 187 13.89 -13.19 2.07
N PRO A 188 13.28 -13.35 3.26
CA PRO A 188 12.92 -14.65 3.81
C PRO A 188 12.05 -15.48 2.84
N ASP A 189 12.26 -16.79 2.82
CA ASP A 189 11.44 -17.67 1.98
C ASP A 189 10.00 -17.67 2.50
N GLY A 190 9.04 -17.55 1.59
CA GLY A 190 7.61 -17.46 1.91
C GLY A 190 7.11 -16.04 2.25
N SER A 191 7.98 -15.03 2.41
CA SER A 191 7.56 -13.63 2.67
C SER A 191 7.43 -12.76 1.41
N PHE A 192 7.55 -13.35 0.22
CA PHE A 192 7.40 -12.62 -1.05
C PHE A 192 6.79 -13.48 -2.15
N SER A 193 6.24 -12.83 -3.17
CA SER A 193 5.76 -13.41 -4.42
C SER A 193 6.44 -12.69 -5.58
N PHE A 194 7.06 -13.43 -6.48
CA PHE A 194 7.82 -12.85 -7.59
C PHE A 194 7.17 -13.17 -8.93
N HIS A 195 6.91 -12.12 -9.72
CA HIS A 195 6.31 -12.24 -11.04
C HIS A 195 7.12 -11.45 -12.07
N SER A 196 7.54 -12.10 -13.15
CA SER A 196 8.20 -11.38 -14.25
C SER A 196 7.23 -10.42 -14.95
N ARG A 197 5.97 -10.83 -15.11
CA ARG A 197 4.88 -10.00 -15.65
C ARG A 197 3.55 -10.40 -15.03
N ILE A 198 2.65 -9.42 -14.90
CA ILE A 198 1.29 -9.63 -14.42
C ILE A 198 0.30 -8.92 -15.33
N SER A 199 -0.87 -9.55 -15.55
CA SER A 199 -1.98 -8.90 -16.26
C SER A 199 -2.91 -8.18 -15.29
N ALA A 200 -3.51 -7.08 -15.71
CA ALA A 200 -4.45 -6.31 -14.87
C ALA A 200 -5.63 -7.15 -14.36
N ASN A 201 -6.09 -8.13 -15.16
CA ASN A 201 -7.17 -9.03 -14.75
C ASN A 201 -6.74 -10.02 -13.67
N ALA A 202 -5.48 -10.48 -13.68
CA ALA A 202 -4.99 -11.47 -12.72
C ALA A 202 -5.04 -10.95 -11.26
N LEU A 203 -4.96 -9.63 -11.06
CA LEU A 203 -5.03 -8.99 -9.74
C LEU A 203 -6.30 -9.35 -8.96
N TYR A 204 -7.40 -9.61 -9.65
CA TYR A 204 -8.70 -9.92 -9.05
C TYR A 204 -8.89 -11.39 -8.70
N TYR A 205 -7.96 -12.25 -9.15
CA TYR A 205 -8.04 -13.70 -8.99
C TYR A 205 -6.95 -14.26 -8.07
N PHE A 206 -6.17 -13.38 -7.42
CA PHE A 206 -5.21 -13.81 -6.42
C PHE A 206 -5.89 -14.32 -5.17
N ASP A 207 -5.32 -15.38 -4.60
CA ASP A 207 -5.65 -15.74 -3.23
C ASP A 207 -5.16 -14.65 -2.28
N SER A 208 -6.00 -14.26 -1.32
CA SER A 208 -5.63 -13.24 -0.32
C SER A 208 -4.31 -13.60 0.42
N GLY A 209 -4.04 -14.89 0.63
CA GLY A 209 -2.80 -15.38 1.27
C GLY A 209 -1.53 -15.29 0.39
N ASP A 210 -1.65 -15.01 -0.90
CA ASP A 210 -0.48 -14.84 -1.79
C ASP A 210 0.10 -13.43 -1.74
N ILE A 211 -0.70 -12.44 -1.36
CA ILE A 211 -0.30 -11.04 -1.31
C ILE A 211 -0.26 -10.53 0.12
N ASN A 212 -1.18 -10.96 0.98
CA ASN A 212 -1.29 -10.39 2.31
C ASN A 212 -0.07 -10.73 3.18
N GLY A 213 0.59 -9.70 3.72
CA GLY A 213 1.80 -9.85 4.53
C GLY A 213 3.03 -10.33 3.75
N LYS A 214 3.00 -10.26 2.41
CA LYS A 214 4.11 -10.60 1.52
C LYS A 214 4.49 -9.42 0.65
N VAL A 215 5.74 -9.39 0.20
CA VAL A 215 6.18 -8.44 -0.83
C VAL A 215 5.79 -8.96 -2.20
N LEU A 216 5.06 -8.16 -2.98
CA LEU A 216 4.76 -8.43 -4.38
C LEU A 216 5.85 -7.79 -5.26
N PHE A 217 6.72 -8.62 -5.82
CA PHE A 217 7.70 -8.21 -6.82
C PHE A 217 7.14 -8.36 -8.23
N VAL A 218 7.22 -7.30 -9.04
CA VAL A 218 6.87 -7.34 -10.46
C VAL A 218 7.99 -6.76 -11.31
N GLU A 219 8.68 -7.58 -12.12
CA GLU A 219 9.83 -7.10 -12.91
C GLU A 219 9.43 -6.18 -14.06
N ASP A 220 8.34 -6.48 -14.76
CA ASP A 220 7.81 -5.67 -15.86
C ASP A 220 6.32 -5.40 -15.66
N LEU A 221 6.04 -4.32 -14.95
CA LEU A 221 4.71 -3.79 -14.72
C LEU A 221 4.31 -2.88 -15.87
N GLU A 222 3.16 -3.18 -16.47
CA GLU A 222 2.58 -2.31 -17.50
C GLU A 222 2.19 -0.96 -16.89
N TRP A 223 2.79 0.11 -17.42
CA TRP A 223 2.52 1.49 -16.97
C TRP A 223 1.24 2.04 -17.58
N THR A 224 0.09 1.46 -17.19
CA THR A 224 -1.24 1.83 -17.69
C THR A 224 -2.22 2.07 -16.54
N THR A 225 -3.23 2.92 -16.77
CA THR A 225 -4.28 3.19 -15.77
C THR A 225 -5.02 1.90 -15.36
N GLN A 226 -5.24 0.99 -16.30
CA GLN A 226 -5.91 -0.30 -16.05
C GLN A 226 -5.12 -1.20 -15.08
N MET A 227 -3.79 -1.10 -15.08
CA MET A 227 -2.92 -1.84 -14.17
C MET A 227 -2.71 -1.10 -12.83
N LEU A 228 -2.54 0.22 -12.87
CA LEU A 228 -2.19 1.03 -11.70
C LEU A 228 -3.38 1.31 -10.77
N GLN A 229 -4.59 1.49 -11.32
CA GLN A 229 -5.78 1.79 -10.48
C GLN A 229 -6.13 0.65 -9.53
N PRO A 230 -6.21 -0.63 -9.94
CA PRO A 230 -6.55 -1.71 -9.03
C PRO A 230 -5.51 -1.86 -7.90
N LEU A 231 -4.22 -1.71 -8.22
CA LEU A 231 -3.15 -1.71 -7.22
C LEU A 231 -3.30 -0.54 -6.24
N ALA A 232 -3.62 0.66 -6.74
CA ALA A 232 -3.79 1.84 -5.89
C ALA A 232 -5.00 1.69 -4.96
N THR A 233 -6.11 1.12 -5.45
CA THR A 233 -7.28 0.76 -4.66
C THR A 233 -6.90 -0.26 -3.58
N LEU A 234 -6.15 -1.31 -3.94
CA LEU A 234 -5.71 -2.32 -2.99
C LEU A 234 -4.82 -1.74 -1.88
N GLN A 235 -3.88 -0.83 -2.20
CA GLN A 235 -3.04 -0.19 -1.18
C GLN A 235 -3.84 0.76 -0.27
N THR A 236 -4.81 1.49 -0.80
CA THR A 236 -5.54 2.51 -0.03
C THR A 236 -6.73 1.95 0.76
N GLN A 237 -7.39 0.92 0.23
CA GLN A 237 -8.59 0.32 0.85
C GLN A 237 -8.31 -1.03 1.52
N GLY A 238 -7.16 -1.67 1.23
CA GLY A 238 -6.82 -3.01 1.72
C GLY A 238 -7.66 -4.15 1.11
N ARG A 239 -8.54 -3.82 0.17
CA ARG A 239 -9.39 -4.78 -0.54
C ARG A 239 -9.61 -4.38 -1.99
N LEU A 240 -9.79 -5.38 -2.84
CA LEU A 240 -10.12 -5.24 -4.25
C LEU A 240 -11.31 -6.14 -4.55
N VAL A 241 -12.40 -5.55 -5.08
CA VAL A 241 -13.64 -6.26 -5.37
C VAL A 241 -13.96 -6.10 -6.85
N ASN A 242 -14.27 -7.20 -7.52
CA ASN A 242 -14.66 -7.22 -8.92
C ASN A 242 -15.83 -8.15 -9.14
N THR A 243 -16.91 -7.60 -9.68
CA THR A 243 -18.14 -8.33 -9.93
C THR A 243 -18.28 -8.55 -11.43
N ARG A 244 -18.40 -9.81 -11.84
CA ARG A 244 -18.53 -10.21 -13.24
C ARG A 244 -19.76 -11.08 -13.45
N ALA A 245 -20.38 -10.95 -14.61
CA ALA A 245 -21.43 -11.86 -15.01
C ALA A 245 -20.80 -13.18 -15.47
N THR A 246 -21.09 -14.26 -14.75
CA THR A 246 -20.72 -15.62 -15.10
C THR A 246 -21.94 -16.37 -15.59
N LYS A 247 -21.77 -17.12 -16.66
CA LYS A 247 -22.82 -17.97 -17.21
C LYS A 247 -22.83 -19.28 -16.47
N ASP A 248 -23.95 -19.61 -15.83
CA ASP A 248 -24.13 -20.89 -15.17
C ASP A 248 -24.41 -22.00 -16.19
N LYS A 249 -24.39 -23.27 -15.76
CA LYS A 249 -24.64 -24.46 -16.58
C LYS A 249 -25.99 -24.40 -17.31
N ASP A 250 -26.97 -23.71 -16.72
CA ASP A 250 -28.32 -23.51 -17.28
C ASP A 250 -28.40 -22.38 -18.32
N GLY A 251 -27.27 -21.71 -18.59
CA GLY A 251 -27.18 -20.59 -19.52
C GLY A 251 -27.68 -19.25 -18.98
N MET A 252 -28.19 -19.22 -17.75
CA MET A 252 -28.55 -18.01 -17.01
C MET A 252 -27.29 -17.25 -16.56
N LEU A 253 -27.33 -15.93 -16.64
CA LEU A 253 -26.25 -15.06 -16.18
C LEU A 253 -26.45 -14.75 -14.69
N HIS A 254 -25.49 -15.17 -13.87
CA HIS A 254 -25.44 -14.80 -12.46
C HIS A 254 -24.20 -13.96 -12.18
N SER A 255 -24.33 -13.04 -11.22
CA SER A 255 -23.26 -12.13 -10.84
C SER A 255 -22.35 -12.81 -9.83
N THR A 256 -21.09 -13.10 -10.19
CA THR A 256 -20.07 -13.59 -9.27
C THR A 256 -19.14 -12.46 -8.87
N THR A 257 -18.86 -12.36 -7.57
CA THR A 257 -17.98 -11.34 -7.01
C THR A 257 -16.68 -11.99 -6.55
N PHE A 258 -15.57 -11.50 -7.08
CA PHE A 258 -14.22 -11.86 -6.67
C PHE A 258 -13.71 -10.78 -5.72
N GLU A 259 -13.28 -11.17 -4.52
CA GLU A 259 -12.74 -10.26 -3.52
C GLU A 259 -11.35 -10.72 -3.09
N VAL A 260 -10.41 -9.77 -3.08
CA VAL A 260 -9.03 -9.96 -2.63
C VAL A 260 -8.79 -8.98 -1.50
N VAL A 261 -8.48 -9.47 -0.29
CA VAL A 261 -8.17 -8.66 0.88
C VAL A 261 -6.69 -8.81 1.19
N ALA A 262 -5.91 -7.74 1.04
CA ALA A 262 -4.47 -7.79 1.26
C ALA A 262 -3.89 -6.41 1.60
N ARG A 263 -2.91 -6.41 2.50
CA ARG A 263 -2.02 -5.27 2.72
C ARG A 263 -0.92 -5.28 1.67
N LEU A 264 -1.07 -4.45 0.64
CA LEU A 264 -0.16 -4.45 -0.50
C LEU A 264 1.20 -3.83 -0.16
N CYS A 265 2.26 -4.64 -0.24
CA CYS A 265 3.64 -4.19 -0.30
C CYS A 265 4.21 -4.45 -1.70
N LEU A 266 4.08 -3.48 -2.61
CA LEU A 266 4.49 -3.62 -4.00
C LEU A 266 5.89 -3.06 -4.22
N ILE A 267 6.77 -3.86 -4.83
CA ILE A 267 8.00 -3.37 -5.45
C ILE A 267 8.00 -3.81 -6.91
N ALA A 268 7.77 -2.85 -7.79
CA ALA A 268 7.66 -3.15 -9.21
C ALA A 268 8.50 -2.23 -10.08
N CYS A 269 8.96 -2.77 -11.20
CA CYS A 269 9.67 -2.03 -12.22
C CYS A 269 8.73 -1.77 -13.41
N ALA A 270 8.73 -0.55 -13.91
CA ALA A 270 7.91 -0.16 -15.05
C ALA A 270 8.72 0.70 -16.03
N TYR A 271 8.30 0.72 -17.29
CA TYR A 271 8.78 1.68 -18.27
C TYR A 271 7.79 2.83 -18.38
N SER A 272 8.23 4.05 -18.08
CA SER A 272 7.43 5.25 -18.26
C SER A 272 8.10 6.20 -19.25
N ASP A 273 7.43 6.39 -20.39
CA ASP A 273 7.73 7.47 -21.35
C ASP A 273 6.69 8.59 -21.29
N LYS A 274 5.67 8.44 -20.43
CA LYS A 274 4.53 9.35 -20.28
C LYS A 274 4.41 9.77 -18.83
N ASN A 275 4.23 11.06 -18.58
CA ASN A 275 3.98 11.57 -17.23
C ASN A 275 2.57 11.19 -16.77
N PHE A 276 2.43 10.03 -16.14
CA PHE A 276 1.22 9.67 -15.39
C PHE A 276 1.29 10.11 -13.92
N GLU A 277 2.22 11.02 -13.59
CA GLU A 277 2.27 11.64 -12.26
C GLU A 277 0.97 12.40 -11.92
N GLU A 278 0.14 12.69 -12.93
CA GLU A 278 -1.24 13.18 -12.80
C GLU A 278 -2.19 12.21 -12.08
N LEU A 279 -1.92 10.91 -12.02
CA LEU A 279 -2.86 9.97 -11.38
C LEU A 279 -2.86 10.07 -9.84
N GLY A 280 -1.94 10.85 -9.26
CA GLY A 280 -1.79 10.97 -7.81
C GLY A 280 -1.70 9.58 -7.18
N LEU A 281 -0.71 8.79 -7.57
CA LEU A 281 -0.60 7.40 -7.10
C LEU A 281 -0.15 7.36 -5.62
N PRO A 282 -0.65 6.39 -4.83
CA PRO A 282 -0.18 6.15 -3.46
C PRO A 282 1.20 5.47 -3.40
N PHE A 283 1.82 5.22 -4.55
CA PHE A 283 3.13 4.63 -4.70
C PHE A 283 4.23 5.70 -4.75
N LEU A 284 5.40 5.37 -4.23
CA LEU A 284 6.60 6.16 -4.48
C LEU A 284 7.19 5.79 -5.84
N CYS A 285 7.30 6.76 -6.75
CA CYS A 285 7.93 6.55 -8.06
C CYS A 285 9.42 6.91 -7.98
N LEU A 286 10.29 5.91 -8.04
CA LEU A 286 11.75 6.10 -8.08
C LEU A 286 12.25 6.03 -9.50
N HIS A 287 13.18 6.92 -9.86
CA HIS A 287 13.83 6.88 -11.16
C HIS A 287 15.25 6.31 -11.00
N LEU A 288 15.56 5.25 -11.75
CA LEU A 288 16.90 4.66 -11.71
C LEU A 288 17.93 5.56 -12.41
N ASN A 289 19.16 5.46 -11.95
CA ASN A 289 20.32 6.14 -12.48
C ASN A 289 20.66 5.61 -13.88
N HIS A 290 20.74 6.52 -14.84
CA HIS A 290 21.02 6.24 -16.25
C HIS A 290 22.25 7.02 -16.73
N SER A 291 23.13 7.39 -15.80
CA SER A 291 24.33 8.16 -16.13
C SER A 291 25.38 7.25 -16.80
N PRO A 292 26.17 7.77 -17.76
CA PRO A 292 27.25 7.00 -18.38
C PRO A 292 28.30 6.49 -17.36
N ALA A 293 28.53 7.25 -16.29
CA ALA A 293 29.41 6.85 -15.20
C ALA A 293 28.89 5.60 -14.48
N GLN A 294 27.56 5.51 -14.30
CA GLN A 294 26.91 4.35 -13.71
C GLN A 294 27.08 3.11 -14.59
N ASP A 295 26.86 3.25 -15.91
CA ASP A 295 27.02 2.14 -16.85
C ASP A 295 28.44 1.59 -16.83
N LEU A 296 29.46 2.46 -16.79
CA LEU A 296 30.86 2.07 -16.67
C LEU A 296 31.14 1.32 -15.36
N ALA A 297 30.66 1.83 -14.22
CA ALA A 297 30.84 1.19 -12.92
C ALA A 297 30.22 -0.22 -12.88
N VAL A 298 29.01 -0.39 -13.42
CA VAL A 298 28.34 -1.69 -13.50
C VAL A 298 29.09 -2.65 -14.43
N MET A 299 29.53 -2.18 -15.60
CA MET A 299 30.31 -3.00 -16.53
C MET A 299 31.65 -3.44 -15.93
N GLU A 300 32.37 -2.55 -15.23
CA GLU A 300 33.59 -2.91 -14.52
C GLU A 300 33.34 -3.95 -13.43
N TYR A 301 32.30 -3.78 -12.64
CA TYR A 301 31.92 -4.75 -11.62
C TYR A 301 31.63 -6.13 -12.23
N GLN A 302 30.86 -6.19 -13.32
CA GLN A 302 30.59 -7.45 -14.02
C GLN A 302 31.88 -8.10 -14.54
N LYS A 303 32.83 -7.31 -15.07
CA LYS A 303 34.16 -7.81 -15.48
C LYS A 303 34.93 -8.38 -14.28
N LYS A 304 34.96 -7.67 -13.15
CA LYS A 304 35.63 -8.11 -11.91
C LYS A 304 35.04 -9.42 -11.37
N CYS A 305 33.70 -9.56 -11.39
CA CYS A 305 33.01 -10.79 -11.02
C CYS A 305 33.43 -11.96 -11.92
N ARG A 306 33.43 -11.75 -13.25
CA ARG A 306 33.82 -12.80 -14.22
C ARG A 306 35.31 -13.13 -14.17
N ALA A 307 36.15 -12.18 -13.79
CA ALA A 307 37.57 -12.36 -13.58
C ALA A 307 37.91 -13.02 -12.23
N GLY A 308 36.91 -13.36 -11.39
CA GLY A 308 37.13 -13.98 -10.07
C GLY A 308 37.73 -13.04 -9.02
N GLN A 309 37.75 -11.73 -9.29
CA GLN A 309 38.28 -10.72 -8.35
C GLN A 309 37.30 -10.40 -7.21
N ILE A 310 36.03 -10.79 -7.37
CA ILE A 310 34.99 -10.66 -6.37
C ILE A 310 34.58 -12.06 -5.92
N ARG A 311 34.64 -12.29 -4.61
CA ARG A 311 34.29 -13.58 -4.02
C ARG A 311 32.77 -13.72 -3.91
N THR A 312 32.24 -14.78 -4.51
CA THR A 312 30.80 -15.11 -4.44
C THR A 312 30.35 -15.45 -3.01
N GLU A 313 31.25 -15.95 -2.17
CA GLU A 313 30.99 -16.24 -0.76
C GLU A 313 30.64 -14.98 0.04
N ASP A 314 31.31 -13.86 -0.23
CA ASP A 314 31.07 -12.61 0.49
C ASP A 314 29.72 -12.00 0.09
N ILE A 315 29.32 -12.16 -1.18
CA ILE A 315 27.97 -11.83 -1.67
C ILE A 315 26.92 -12.67 -0.93
N ALA A 316 27.10 -13.99 -0.88
CA ALA A 316 26.15 -14.90 -0.23
C ALA A 316 26.01 -14.61 1.28
N ARG A 317 27.12 -14.27 1.96
CA ARG A 317 27.12 -13.86 3.37
C ARG A 317 26.34 -12.57 3.59
N ALA A 318 26.56 -11.55 2.75
CA ALA A 318 25.82 -10.30 2.81
C ALA A 318 24.32 -10.51 2.59
N GLN A 319 23.95 -11.31 1.58
CA GLN A 319 22.55 -11.67 1.31
C GLN A 319 21.91 -12.40 2.49
N HIS A 320 22.60 -13.37 3.07
CA HIS A 320 22.13 -14.12 4.23
C HIS A 320 21.94 -13.21 5.45
N LEU A 321 22.87 -12.28 5.70
CA LEU A 321 22.75 -11.30 6.77
C LEU A 321 21.50 -10.43 6.59
N LEU A 322 21.29 -9.86 5.40
CA LEU A 322 20.11 -9.04 5.09
C LEU A 322 18.80 -9.82 5.22
N LYS A 323 18.79 -11.10 4.81
CA LYS A 323 17.67 -12.03 5.01
C LYS A 323 17.35 -12.22 6.50
N CYS A 324 18.38 -12.41 7.32
CA CYS A 324 18.24 -12.53 8.77
C CYS A 324 17.76 -11.23 9.43
N VAL A 325 18.21 -10.07 8.93
CA VAL A 325 17.77 -8.74 9.38
C VAL A 325 16.26 -8.59 9.16
N ILE A 326 15.76 -8.84 7.95
CA ILE A 326 14.32 -8.74 7.64
C ILE A 326 13.51 -9.76 8.44
N ALA A 327 14.02 -10.99 8.60
CA ALA A 327 13.38 -12.02 9.41
C ALA A 327 13.26 -11.61 10.90
N SER A 328 14.25 -10.88 11.42
CA SER A 328 14.33 -10.47 12.84
C SER A 328 13.48 -9.24 13.18
N LEU A 329 12.93 -8.52 12.21
CA LEU A 329 12.00 -7.41 12.45
C LEU A 329 10.69 -7.92 13.09
N GLN A 330 10.24 -7.23 14.14
CA GLN A 330 8.99 -7.53 14.85
C GLN A 330 7.88 -6.61 14.33
N ASN A 331 6.65 -7.14 14.33
CA ASN A 331 5.46 -6.34 14.01
C ASN A 331 5.11 -5.48 15.23
N ILE A 332 5.39 -4.17 15.15
CA ILE A 332 5.20 -3.19 16.22
C ILE A 332 4.51 -1.97 15.60
N SER A 333 3.61 -1.33 16.34
CA SER A 333 2.95 -0.09 15.90
C SER A 333 3.90 1.10 16.03
N VAL A 334 3.80 2.03 15.08
CA VAL A 334 4.61 3.26 15.04
C VAL A 334 3.71 4.44 15.30
N VAL A 335 4.14 5.33 16.19
CA VAL A 335 3.45 6.60 16.46
C VAL A 335 4.41 7.75 16.19
N ASN A 336 4.02 8.64 15.26
CA ASN A 336 4.79 9.85 14.96
C ASN A 336 4.23 11.06 15.74
N PRO A 337 4.85 11.49 16.86
CA PRO A 337 4.37 12.63 17.64
C PRO A 337 4.52 13.96 16.89
N TYR A 338 5.43 14.02 15.91
CA TYR A 338 5.74 15.23 15.15
C TYR A 338 4.90 15.39 13.88
N ALA A 339 4.01 14.45 13.58
CA ALA A 339 3.22 14.45 12.34
C ALA A 339 2.46 15.77 12.10
N THR A 340 2.01 16.43 13.17
CA THR A 340 1.28 17.72 13.10
C THR A 340 2.15 18.91 12.71
N LEU A 341 3.48 18.79 12.84
CA LEU A 341 4.44 19.82 12.45
C LEU A 341 4.87 19.68 10.99
N ILE A 342 4.61 18.54 10.36
CA ILE A 342 5.05 18.23 9.00
C ILE A 342 4.09 18.86 8.00
N ASN A 343 4.54 19.94 7.35
CA ASN A 343 3.81 20.60 6.27
C ASN A 343 4.45 20.29 4.93
N LEU A 344 3.62 20.07 3.91
CA LEU A 344 4.10 19.96 2.53
C LEU A 344 4.13 21.32 1.85
N PRO A 345 5.13 21.56 0.99
CA PRO A 345 5.15 22.70 0.10
C PRO A 345 3.91 22.84 -0.78
N GLN A 346 3.48 24.09 -0.98
CA GLN A 346 2.32 24.41 -1.81
C GLN A 346 2.51 24.05 -3.28
N ASP A 347 3.76 24.04 -3.74
CA ASP A 347 4.12 23.73 -5.14
C ASP A 347 3.99 22.23 -5.49
N ILE A 348 3.74 21.35 -4.52
CA ILE A 348 3.66 19.89 -4.74
C ILE A 348 2.25 19.48 -5.18
N ALA A 349 2.18 18.77 -6.31
CA ALA A 349 0.94 18.20 -6.79
C ALA A 349 0.32 17.17 -5.81
N TYR A 350 -1.02 17.14 -5.77
CA TYR A 350 -1.81 16.21 -4.94
C TYR A 350 -1.41 16.20 -3.45
N PRO A 351 -1.49 17.35 -2.75
CA PRO A 351 -0.91 17.52 -1.40
C PRO A 351 -1.41 16.49 -0.40
N ARG A 352 -2.70 16.12 -0.44
CA ARG A 352 -3.28 15.09 0.44
C ARG A 352 -2.60 13.73 0.30
N LYS A 353 -2.36 13.28 -0.94
CA LYS A 353 -1.75 11.97 -1.21
C LYS A 353 -0.24 12.00 -1.00
N SER A 354 0.40 13.10 -1.38
CA SER A 354 1.83 13.32 -1.16
C SER A 354 2.16 13.37 0.35
N LEU A 355 1.28 13.96 1.18
CA LEU A 355 1.49 14.04 2.62
C LEU A 355 1.43 12.64 3.24
N LEU A 356 0.38 11.88 2.89
CA LEU A 356 0.23 10.50 3.35
C LEU A 356 1.42 9.63 2.92
N LEU A 357 1.91 9.80 1.69
CA LEU A 357 3.10 9.09 1.22
C LEU A 357 4.34 9.42 2.07
N LEU A 358 4.57 10.70 2.39
CA LEU A 358 5.68 11.14 3.23
C LEU A 358 5.57 10.56 4.64
N LEU A 359 4.39 10.63 5.26
CA LEU A 359 4.15 10.09 6.60
C LEU A 359 4.35 8.57 6.63
N ASN A 360 3.79 7.84 5.67
CA ASN A 360 3.97 6.39 5.55
C ASN A 360 5.45 6.00 5.36
N PHE A 361 6.24 6.83 4.66
CA PHE A 361 7.67 6.56 4.50
C PHE A 361 8.46 6.81 5.79
N ILE A 362 8.11 7.86 6.55
CA ILE A 362 8.68 8.10 7.89
C ILE A 362 8.35 6.95 8.84
N GLU A 363 7.12 6.43 8.79
CA GLU A 363 6.72 5.24 9.55
C GLU A 363 7.53 4.01 9.14
N ALA A 364 7.75 3.77 7.84
CA ALA A 364 8.56 2.66 7.34
C ALA A 364 10.03 2.75 7.81
N ILE A 365 10.61 3.96 7.83
CA ILE A 365 11.95 4.20 8.40
C ILE A 365 11.92 3.89 9.89
N THR A 366 11.01 4.50 10.66
CA THR A 366 10.93 4.28 12.11
C THR A 366 10.76 2.79 12.45
N PHE A 367 9.94 2.06 11.68
CA PHE A 367 9.73 0.63 11.81
C PHE A 367 11.01 -0.19 11.59
N PHE A 368 11.84 0.19 10.61
CA PHE A 368 13.13 -0.45 10.38
C PHE A 368 14.11 -0.20 11.53
N PHE A 369 14.14 1.03 12.06
CA PHE A 369 14.99 1.42 13.18
C PHE A 369 14.44 1.00 14.57
N GLN A 370 13.46 0.07 14.63
CA GLN A 370 12.76 -0.33 15.86
C GLN A 370 13.64 -0.79 17.03
N TYR A 371 14.86 -1.27 16.78
CA TYR A 371 15.81 -1.68 17.82
C TYR A 371 16.64 -0.52 18.40
N GLN A 372 16.57 0.67 17.77
CA GLN A 372 17.22 1.90 18.22
C GLN A 372 16.23 2.91 18.81
N ARG A 373 14.96 2.53 18.93
CA ARG A 373 13.88 3.39 19.40
C ARG A 373 13.33 2.83 20.71
N GLU A 374 12.89 3.74 21.58
CA GLU A 374 12.29 3.36 22.85
C GLU A 374 10.93 2.69 22.60
N ARG A 375 10.74 1.52 23.21
CA ARG A 375 9.48 0.80 23.20
C ARG A 375 8.65 1.30 24.37
N LEU A 376 7.46 1.80 24.06
CA LEU A 376 6.50 2.27 25.04
C LEU A 376 5.27 1.39 25.00
N THR A 377 4.60 1.28 26.13
CA THR A 377 3.33 0.58 26.26
C THR A 377 2.27 1.61 26.54
N ASP A 378 1.19 1.58 25.76
CA ASP A 378 0.04 2.43 26.01
C ASP A 378 -0.65 1.97 27.30
N THR A 379 -0.88 2.90 28.23
CA THR A 379 -1.50 2.61 29.53
C THR A 379 -2.96 2.20 29.40
N ASP A 380 -3.63 2.64 28.33
CA ASP A 380 -5.07 2.42 28.13
C ASP A 380 -5.36 1.14 27.34
N THR A 381 -4.55 0.82 26.33
CA THR A 381 -4.76 -0.33 25.41
C THR A 381 -3.82 -1.51 25.69
N GLY A 382 -2.69 -1.28 26.37
CA GLY A 382 -1.64 -2.28 26.56
C GLY A 382 -0.83 -2.58 25.29
N GLU A 383 -1.05 -1.85 24.19
CA GLU A 383 -0.31 -2.05 22.94
C GLU A 383 1.13 -1.52 23.05
N ILE A 384 2.08 -2.29 22.53
CA ILE A 384 3.49 -1.89 22.45
C ILE A 384 3.70 -1.11 21.16
N PHE A 385 4.19 0.13 21.28
CA PHE A 385 4.50 1.00 20.15
C PHE A 385 5.88 1.61 20.27
N ILE A 386 6.42 2.09 19.14
CA ILE A 386 7.65 2.89 19.10
C ILE A 386 7.34 4.31 18.62
N ARG A 387 8.10 5.29 19.13
CA ARG A 387 7.98 6.70 18.72
C ARG A 387 9.00 7.02 17.62
N THR A 388 8.55 7.76 16.61
CA THR A 388 9.43 8.34 15.58
C THR A 388 10.43 9.30 16.20
N HIS A 389 11.71 9.18 15.84
CA HIS A 389 12.77 10.12 16.24
C HIS A 389 12.96 11.19 15.16
N PRO A 390 13.35 12.44 15.50
CA PRO A 390 13.58 13.49 14.49
C PRO A 390 14.55 13.12 13.35
N GLN A 391 15.54 12.27 13.65
CA GLN A 391 16.47 11.74 12.64
C GLN A 391 15.79 10.89 11.58
N ASP A 392 14.70 10.19 11.91
CA ASP A 392 13.94 9.39 10.94
C ASP A 392 13.25 10.30 9.91
N ILE A 393 12.76 11.46 10.37
CA ILE A 393 12.15 12.50 9.53
C ILE A 393 13.20 13.17 8.65
N GLU A 394 14.37 13.48 9.20
CA GLU A 394 15.51 14.01 8.44
C GLU A 394 15.96 13.05 7.34
N MET A 395 16.08 11.76 7.67
CA MET A 395 16.40 10.72 6.70
C MET A 395 15.32 10.60 5.61
N ALA A 396 14.04 10.65 5.99
CA ALA A 396 12.93 10.60 5.04
C ALA A 396 13.01 11.77 4.04
N PHE A 397 13.23 12.99 4.53
CA PHE A 397 13.39 14.16 3.68
C PHE A 397 14.63 14.07 2.79
N ALA A 398 15.76 13.62 3.31
CA ALA A 398 16.99 13.46 2.53
C ALA A 398 16.83 12.44 1.38
N LEU A 399 16.12 11.34 1.62
CA LEU A 399 15.87 10.29 0.63
C LEU A 399 14.78 10.69 -0.38
N LEU A 400 13.72 11.36 0.06
CA LEU A 400 12.60 11.73 -0.80
C LEU A 400 12.79 13.05 -1.55
N LYS A 401 13.75 13.89 -1.18
CA LYS A 401 14.00 15.21 -1.79
C LYS A 401 13.94 15.20 -3.32
N ASN A 402 14.68 14.29 -3.96
CA ASN A 402 14.71 14.18 -5.42
C ASN A 402 13.34 13.80 -6.00
N THR A 403 12.61 12.92 -5.32
CA THR A 403 11.28 12.46 -5.74
C THR A 403 10.21 13.53 -5.52
N LEU A 404 10.32 14.32 -4.45
CA LEU A 404 9.44 15.48 -4.21
C LEU A 404 9.66 16.57 -5.26
N PHE A 405 10.92 16.88 -5.58
CA PHE A 405 11.23 17.81 -6.68
C PHE A 405 10.70 17.33 -8.02
N ARG A 406 10.72 16.01 -8.27
CA ARG A 406 10.12 15.42 -9.47
C ARG A 406 8.62 15.60 -9.53
N ARG A 407 7.90 15.41 -8.42
CA ARG A 407 6.44 15.62 -8.37
C ARG A 407 6.03 17.08 -8.54
N ALA A 408 6.94 18.02 -8.32
CA ALA A 408 6.76 19.44 -8.63
C ALA A 408 7.22 19.79 -10.06
N ASP A 409 7.81 18.84 -10.78
CA ASP A 409 8.32 19.03 -12.14
C ASP A 409 7.23 18.71 -13.17
N GLU A 410 6.92 19.68 -14.02
CA GLU A 410 5.93 19.51 -15.10
C GLU A 410 6.48 18.69 -16.28
N LEU A 411 7.82 18.65 -16.46
CA LEU A 411 8.46 17.96 -17.58
C LEU A 411 8.71 16.49 -17.27
N SER A 412 8.62 15.65 -18.29
CA SER A 412 9.01 14.24 -18.16
C SER A 412 10.49 14.07 -17.89
N THR A 413 10.86 13.00 -17.20
CA THR A 413 12.28 12.71 -16.87
C THR A 413 13.18 12.72 -18.11
N SER A 414 12.70 12.16 -19.23
CA SER A 414 13.43 12.17 -20.51
C SER A 414 13.59 13.58 -21.08
N VAL A 415 12.53 14.40 -21.05
CA VAL A 415 12.56 15.77 -21.58
C VAL A 415 13.36 16.71 -20.69
N ARG A 416 13.28 16.56 -19.37
CA ARG A 416 14.13 17.32 -18.42
C ARG A 416 15.62 17.02 -18.64
N GLY A 417 15.99 15.75 -18.83
CA GLY A 417 17.36 15.37 -19.16
C GLY A 417 17.82 15.96 -20.50
N PHE A 418 16.94 15.94 -21.51
CA PHE A 418 17.20 16.59 -22.79
C PHE A 418 17.33 18.11 -22.68
N TYR A 419 16.50 18.78 -21.89
CA TYR A 419 16.56 20.21 -21.63
C TYR A 419 17.88 20.61 -20.96
N LYS A 420 18.31 19.86 -19.93
CA LYS A 420 19.61 20.10 -19.27
C LYS A 420 20.77 20.00 -20.26
N TRP A 421 20.82 18.92 -21.05
CA TRP A 421 21.84 18.76 -22.09
C TRP A 421 21.76 19.89 -23.13
N LEU A 422 20.56 20.29 -23.55
CA LEU A 422 20.36 21.38 -24.50
C LEU A 422 20.88 22.71 -23.96
N THR A 423 20.63 23.02 -22.68
CA THR A 423 21.17 24.23 -22.03
C THR A 423 22.69 24.22 -21.97
N GLU A 424 23.31 23.09 -21.63
CA GLU A 424 24.78 22.94 -21.60
C GLU A 424 25.38 23.08 -23.01
N TYR A 425 24.74 22.46 -24.01
CA TYR A 425 25.16 22.55 -25.41
C TYR A 425 25.11 23.99 -25.94
N LEU A 426 24.01 24.71 -25.69
CA LEU A 426 23.85 26.10 -26.13
C LEU A 426 24.82 27.06 -25.44
N GLN A 427 25.14 26.81 -24.16
CA GLN A 427 26.17 27.55 -23.45
C GLN A 427 27.56 27.34 -24.07
N GLN A 428 27.91 26.09 -24.41
CA GLN A 428 29.18 25.77 -25.08
C GLN A 428 29.25 26.35 -26.50
N ALA A 429 28.15 26.28 -27.24
CA ALA A 429 28.04 26.82 -28.59
C ALA A 429 27.93 28.36 -28.63
N LYS A 430 27.70 29.01 -27.48
CA LYS A 430 27.45 30.46 -27.34
C LYS A 430 26.30 30.96 -28.24
N THR A 431 25.29 30.12 -28.47
CA THR A 431 24.11 30.46 -29.25
C THR A 431 22.85 30.38 -28.40
N THR A 432 21.88 31.26 -28.67
CA THR A 432 20.57 31.25 -28.00
C THR A 432 19.48 30.60 -28.84
N GLN A 433 19.79 30.30 -30.11
CA GLN A 433 18.89 29.74 -31.10
C GLN A 433 19.46 28.43 -31.65
N PHE A 434 18.57 27.50 -31.98
CA PHE A 434 18.93 26.22 -32.57
C PHE A 434 17.83 25.67 -33.48
N THR A 435 18.23 24.80 -34.40
CA THR A 435 17.32 23.99 -35.21
C THR A 435 17.32 22.53 -34.76
N ALA A 436 16.29 21.78 -35.16
CA ALA A 436 16.27 20.34 -34.93
C ALA A 436 17.43 19.60 -35.63
N LEU A 437 17.98 20.18 -36.70
CA LEU A 437 19.08 19.60 -37.47
C LEU A 437 20.42 19.74 -36.72
N ASP A 438 20.64 20.87 -36.05
CA ASP A 438 21.84 21.11 -35.23
C ASP A 438 21.94 20.11 -34.07
N ILE A 439 20.80 19.82 -33.44
CA ILE A 439 20.70 18.81 -32.38
C ILE A 439 21.00 17.42 -32.92
N ARG A 440 20.51 17.07 -34.12
CA ARG A 440 20.73 15.72 -34.68
C ARG A 440 22.16 15.48 -35.17
N LYS A 441 22.88 16.53 -35.55
CA LYS A 441 24.31 16.45 -35.89
C LYS A 441 25.17 16.09 -34.68
N THR A 442 24.79 16.59 -33.51
CA THR A 442 25.57 16.44 -32.26
C THR A 442 25.13 15.25 -31.43
N LYS A 443 23.83 14.98 -31.40
CA LYS A 443 23.25 13.88 -30.62
C LYS A 443 22.39 12.99 -31.51
N PRO A 444 22.72 11.69 -31.64
CA PRO A 444 21.93 10.76 -32.44
C PRO A 444 20.62 10.44 -31.72
N ILE A 445 19.59 11.25 -31.96
CA ILE A 445 18.21 11.03 -31.48
C ILE A 445 17.32 10.74 -32.68
N HIS A 446 16.45 9.73 -32.53
CA HIS A 446 15.46 9.41 -33.54
C HIS A 446 14.51 10.61 -33.80
N PRO A 447 14.19 10.97 -35.05
CA PRO A 447 13.44 12.19 -35.38
C PRO A 447 12.09 12.32 -34.66
N ARG A 448 11.34 11.22 -34.53
CA ARG A 448 10.05 11.22 -33.81
C ARG A 448 10.21 11.55 -32.33
N THR A 449 11.28 11.06 -31.70
CA THR A 449 11.57 11.30 -30.28
C THR A 449 11.98 12.75 -30.05
N LEU A 450 12.82 13.30 -30.93
CA LEU A 450 13.21 14.71 -30.88
C LEU A 450 11.99 15.62 -31.04
N ASN A 451 11.12 15.35 -32.02
CA ASN A 451 9.89 16.11 -32.20
C ASN A 451 8.98 16.06 -30.97
N ARG A 452 8.83 14.89 -30.33
CA ARG A 452 8.10 14.75 -29.07
C ARG A 452 8.68 15.65 -27.97
N TYR A 453 10.00 15.63 -27.78
CA TYR A 453 10.65 16.45 -26.77
C TYR A 453 10.49 17.95 -27.03
N LEU A 454 10.65 18.39 -28.28
CA LEU A 454 10.46 19.79 -28.66
C LEU A 454 8.99 20.22 -28.50
N GLN A 455 8.03 19.35 -28.80
CA GLN A 455 6.61 19.63 -28.58
C GLN A 455 6.29 19.79 -27.09
N GLU A 456 6.82 18.92 -26.23
CA GLU A 456 6.61 19.00 -24.78
C GLU A 456 7.24 20.26 -24.20
N LEU A 457 8.49 20.59 -24.56
CA LEU A 457 9.14 21.83 -24.14
C LEU A 457 8.38 23.09 -24.63
N LYS A 458 7.81 23.03 -25.83
CA LYS A 458 6.99 24.12 -26.36
C LYS A 458 5.66 24.25 -25.62
N LEU A 459 5.02 23.12 -25.27
CA LEU A 459 3.75 23.09 -24.53
C LEU A 459 3.89 23.79 -23.19
N PHE A 460 4.95 23.47 -22.44
CA PHE A 460 5.25 24.08 -21.14
C PHE A 460 6.05 25.39 -21.26
N SER A 461 6.13 25.99 -22.45
CA SER A 461 6.78 27.28 -22.69
C SER A 461 8.27 27.37 -22.33
N TYR A 462 8.99 26.24 -22.21
CA TYR A 462 10.46 26.18 -22.01
C TYR A 462 11.25 26.55 -23.27
N ILE A 463 10.62 26.41 -24.44
CA ILE A 463 11.17 26.88 -25.71
C ILE A 463 10.11 27.67 -26.49
N GLN A 464 10.56 28.68 -27.21
CA GLN A 464 9.73 29.47 -28.11
C GLN A 464 10.22 29.31 -29.55
N VAL A 465 9.30 29.32 -30.52
CA VAL A 465 9.65 29.39 -31.93
C VAL A 465 10.07 30.83 -32.25
N ALA A 466 11.33 31.03 -32.60
CA ALA A 466 11.90 32.32 -32.97
C ALA A 466 11.70 32.65 -34.46
N GLY A 467 11.52 31.64 -35.31
CA GLY A 467 11.31 31.80 -36.74
C GLY A 467 11.29 30.46 -37.49
N GLY A 468 11.35 30.53 -38.82
CA GLY A 468 11.38 29.36 -39.71
C GLY A 468 10.00 28.88 -40.17
N ASN A 469 9.98 28.12 -41.26
CA ASN A 469 8.76 27.63 -41.90
C ASN A 469 8.71 26.09 -41.85
N LYS A 470 7.60 25.54 -41.35
CA LYS A 470 7.32 24.10 -41.25
C LYS A 470 7.56 23.35 -42.57
N HIS A 471 7.35 24.03 -43.71
CA HIS A 471 7.36 23.41 -45.04
C HIS A 471 8.64 23.64 -45.87
N ARG A 472 9.64 24.38 -45.36
CA ARG A 472 10.90 24.64 -46.09
C ARG A 472 12.14 24.22 -45.30
N GLU A 473 12.48 24.97 -44.25
CA GLU A 473 13.77 24.85 -43.55
C GLU A 473 13.64 24.34 -42.10
N GLY A 474 12.39 24.17 -41.63
CA GLY A 474 12.09 23.79 -40.24
C GLY A 474 11.98 25.00 -39.32
N PHE A 475 11.60 24.74 -38.06
CA PHE A 475 11.49 25.78 -37.03
C PHE A 475 12.83 26.06 -36.37
N ILE A 476 13.07 27.34 -36.09
CA ILE A 476 14.16 27.83 -35.24
C ILE A 476 13.58 28.04 -33.84
N TYR A 477 14.20 27.42 -32.84
CA TYR A 477 13.78 27.48 -31.45
C TYR A 477 14.75 28.32 -30.63
N LYS A 478 14.25 28.98 -29.58
CA LYS A 478 15.04 29.65 -28.55
C LYS A 478 14.60 29.20 -27.16
N LEU A 479 15.51 29.19 -26.20
CA LEU A 479 15.18 28.95 -24.78
C LEU A 479 14.43 30.16 -24.19
N THR A 480 13.56 29.93 -23.22
CA THR A 480 12.87 30.96 -22.43
C THR A 480 13.39 30.98 -20.99
N ASP A 481 13.19 32.11 -20.30
CA ASP A 481 13.56 32.27 -18.88
C ASP A 481 12.63 31.50 -17.92
N PHE A 482 11.54 30.93 -18.43
CA PHE A 482 10.57 30.12 -17.68
C PHE A 482 11.21 28.85 -17.07
N GLY A 483 12.37 28.42 -17.60
CA GLY A 483 13.06 27.22 -17.16
C GLY A 483 13.81 27.33 -15.83
N ASN A 484 13.81 28.47 -15.14
CA ASN A 484 14.49 28.68 -13.86
C ASN A 484 13.76 28.02 -12.67
N GLN A 485 13.65 26.69 -12.68
CA GLN A 485 13.14 25.87 -11.57
C GLN A 485 13.97 25.95 -10.27
N LYS A 486 15.13 26.62 -10.28
CA LYS A 486 15.94 26.85 -9.07
C LYS A 486 15.15 27.53 -7.97
N GLU A 487 14.18 28.38 -8.33
CA GLU A 487 13.33 29.08 -7.36
C GLU A 487 12.31 28.14 -6.69
N VAL A 488 11.68 27.24 -7.44
CA VAL A 488 10.72 26.25 -6.89
C VAL A 488 11.45 25.23 -6.02
N GLN A 489 12.58 24.69 -6.49
CA GLN A 489 13.40 23.76 -5.70
C GLN A 489 13.96 24.42 -4.44
N GLY A 490 14.35 25.70 -4.52
CA GLY A 490 14.81 26.49 -3.39
C GLY A 490 13.72 26.70 -2.33
N ARG A 491 12.48 27.02 -2.74
CA ARG A 491 11.34 27.16 -1.83
C ARG A 491 11.00 25.86 -1.11
N ILE A 492 10.92 24.76 -1.85
CA ILE A 492 10.68 23.42 -1.27
C ILE A 492 11.76 23.08 -0.23
N GLU A 493 13.03 23.33 -0.55
CA GLU A 493 14.14 23.07 0.38
C GLU A 493 14.04 23.92 1.65
N GLN A 494 13.71 25.21 1.52
CA GLN A 494 13.58 26.11 2.65
C GLN A 494 12.45 25.68 3.59
N GLU A 495 11.30 25.27 3.06
CA GLU A 495 10.17 24.78 3.85
C GLU A 495 10.46 23.43 4.51
N MET A 496 11.17 22.53 3.82
CA MET A 496 11.65 21.27 4.42
C MET A 496 12.61 21.54 5.59
N GLN A 497 13.54 22.48 5.43
CA GLN A 497 14.46 22.88 6.50
C GLN A 497 13.75 23.58 7.66
N ALA A 498 12.75 24.42 7.40
CA ALA A 498 11.92 25.05 8.43
C ALA A 498 11.17 24.00 9.25
N THR A 499 10.51 23.05 8.56
CA THR A 499 9.82 21.92 9.19
C THR A 499 10.77 21.11 10.08
N LEU A 500 11.97 20.79 9.59
CA LEU A 500 12.98 20.07 10.38
C LEU A 500 13.41 20.84 11.63
N LYS A 501 13.60 22.17 11.54
CA LYS A 501 13.93 22.99 12.70
C LYS A 501 12.82 22.93 13.75
N ASP A 502 11.56 23.00 13.35
CA ASP A 502 10.42 22.95 14.26
C ASP A 502 10.30 21.59 14.96
N VAL A 503 10.52 20.50 14.22
CA VAL A 503 10.56 19.14 14.76
C VAL A 503 11.68 18.98 15.79
N TRP A 504 12.90 19.44 15.49
CA TRP A 504 14.03 19.40 16.41
C TRP A 504 13.79 20.27 17.65
N ASN A 505 13.15 21.44 17.50
CA ASN A 505 12.77 22.30 18.61
C ASN A 505 11.73 21.63 19.52
N ALA A 506 10.73 20.96 18.95
CA ALA A 506 9.74 20.19 19.69
C ALA A 506 10.39 19.04 20.48
N TYR A 507 11.29 18.29 19.86
CA TYR A 507 12.02 17.20 20.53
C TYR A 507 12.88 17.69 21.70
N ARG A 508 13.61 18.80 21.52
CA ARG A 508 14.41 19.40 22.61
C ARG A 508 13.55 19.85 23.79
N LYS A 509 12.34 20.35 23.54
CA LYS A 509 11.37 20.71 24.59
C LYS A 509 10.84 19.49 25.33
N GLU A 510 10.68 18.35 24.65
CA GLU A 510 10.28 17.09 25.30
C GLU A 510 11.39 16.52 26.18
N GLN A 511 12.66 16.63 25.77
CA GLN A 511 13.80 16.13 26.57
C GLN A 511 14.15 17.01 27.77
N ASN A 512 13.98 18.33 27.64
CA ASN A 512 14.18 19.31 28.71
C ASN A 512 12.85 20.02 29.01
N PRO A 513 11.94 19.38 29.78
CA PRO A 513 10.75 20.08 30.25
C PRO A 513 11.21 21.30 31.07
N PRO A 514 10.60 22.49 30.89
CA PRO A 514 10.98 23.66 31.67
C PRO A 514 10.79 23.36 33.15
N THR A 515 11.86 23.46 33.93
CA THR A 515 11.82 23.47 35.39
C THR A 515 10.94 24.65 35.80
N GLU A 516 9.87 24.40 36.56
CA GLU A 516 9.09 25.47 37.18
C GLU A 516 10.05 26.38 37.97
N PRO A 517 10.03 27.71 37.77
CA PRO A 517 10.92 28.59 38.52
C PRO A 517 10.47 28.67 39.97
N GLU A 518 11.37 28.28 40.88
CA GLU A 518 11.28 28.54 42.32
C GLU A 518 11.00 30.04 42.57
N GLN A 519 9.91 30.32 43.28
CA GLN A 519 9.64 31.63 43.86
C GLN A 519 10.74 31.98 44.86
N LYS A 520 11.48 33.06 44.60
CA LYS A 520 12.29 33.76 45.61
C LYS A 520 11.93 35.24 45.65
N ALA A 521 11.87 35.72 46.88
CA ALA A 521 11.22 36.91 47.38
C ALA A 521 11.90 38.25 46.99
N GLU A 522 11.01 39.23 46.77
CA GLU A 522 11.03 40.65 47.19
C GLU A 522 12.33 41.46 47.17
N SER A 523 12.30 42.56 46.39
CA SER A 523 12.58 43.89 46.93
C SER A 523 11.78 44.96 46.18
N GLU A 524 11.09 45.79 46.95
CA GLU A 524 10.07 46.78 46.60
C GLU A 524 10.58 47.96 45.75
N GLN A 525 9.71 48.47 44.84
CA GLN A 525 9.42 49.89 44.66
C GLN A 525 8.21 50.09 43.71
N GLU A 526 7.12 50.63 44.24
CA GLU A 526 5.95 51.17 43.53
C GLU A 526 5.93 52.72 43.69
N PRO A 527 5.08 53.52 43.01
CA PRO A 527 4.14 53.19 41.92
C PRO A 527 4.10 54.23 40.76
N SER A 528 3.62 53.82 39.57
CA SER A 528 2.82 54.72 38.72
C SER A 528 1.96 53.96 37.70
N THR A 529 0.67 53.84 38.04
CA THR A 529 -0.54 53.95 37.18
C THR A 529 -0.45 53.64 35.68
N GLY A 530 -1.27 52.67 35.23
CA GLY A 530 -1.79 52.67 33.85
C GLY A 530 -2.20 51.32 33.24
N LEU A 531 -3.34 50.76 33.71
CA LEU A 531 -4.34 49.98 32.95
C LEU A 531 -3.88 49.00 31.81
N SER A 532 -3.69 47.75 32.23
CA SER A 532 -4.28 46.49 31.69
C SER A 532 -4.48 46.27 30.19
N ALA A 533 -3.72 45.33 29.62
CA ALA A 533 -4.23 44.25 28.77
C ALA A 533 -3.17 43.15 28.59
N GLU A 534 -3.20 42.12 29.44
CA GLU A 534 -2.51 40.85 29.15
C GLU A 534 -3.52 39.70 29.15
N SER A 535 -3.47 38.96 28.04
CA SER A 535 -3.98 37.60 27.84
C SER A 535 -3.59 36.63 28.96
N PRO A 536 -4.45 35.65 29.31
CA PRO A 536 -3.98 34.47 30.02
C PRO A 536 -3.94 33.21 29.14
N GLN A 537 -2.88 32.45 29.40
CA GLN A 537 -2.64 31.08 28.95
C GLN A 537 -3.70 30.08 29.45
N LYS A 538 -3.70 28.91 28.80
CA LYS A 538 -4.53 27.71 29.03
C LYS A 538 -4.47 27.17 30.47
N PRO A 539 -5.50 26.40 30.86
CA PRO A 539 -5.23 25.13 31.53
C PRO A 539 -5.94 23.90 30.92
N SER A 540 -5.27 22.77 31.13
CA SER A 540 -5.60 21.34 31.15
C SER A 540 -6.97 20.77 30.67
N LYS A 541 -6.85 19.54 30.15
CA LYS A 541 -7.88 18.61 29.65
C LYS A 541 -9.21 18.62 30.43
N ARG A 542 -10.32 19.00 29.77
CA ARG A 542 -11.70 18.58 30.10
C ARG A 542 -12.56 18.43 28.83
N LYS A 543 -13.50 17.48 28.89
CA LYS A 543 -14.47 17.11 27.84
C LYS A 543 -15.07 18.36 27.18
N ARG A 544 -14.89 18.52 25.86
CA ARG A 544 -15.37 19.64 25.03
C ARG A 544 -16.88 19.90 25.26
N ILE A 545 -17.18 21.04 25.86
CA ILE A 545 -18.44 21.78 25.71
C ILE A 545 -18.09 22.91 24.72
N ASP A 546 -18.86 23.07 23.63
CA ASP A 546 -18.68 24.17 22.67
C ASP A 546 -19.25 25.45 23.32
N ASP A 547 -18.50 26.55 23.40
CA ASP A 547 -18.90 27.86 23.97
C ASP A 547 -20.27 28.38 23.47
N LYS A 548 -20.70 27.88 22.30
CA LYS A 548 -21.97 28.22 21.66
C LYS A 548 -23.18 27.56 22.33
N GLU A 549 -23.02 26.40 22.98
CA GLU A 549 -24.08 25.72 23.73
C GLU A 549 -24.34 26.40 25.08
N GLU A 550 -23.29 26.88 25.74
CA GLU A 550 -23.41 27.69 26.95
C GLU A 550 -24.14 29.00 26.67
N TYR A 551 -23.86 29.62 25.52
CA TYR A 551 -24.60 30.79 25.07
C TYR A 551 -26.10 30.50 24.86
N THR A 552 -26.45 29.40 24.19
CA THR A 552 -27.86 29.00 24.01
C THR A 552 -28.53 28.68 25.36
N LEU A 553 -27.83 28.03 26.29
CA LEU A 553 -28.34 27.76 27.64
C LEU A 553 -28.55 29.05 28.46
N LYS A 554 -27.62 30.01 28.38
CA LYS A 554 -27.74 31.32 29.03
C LYS A 554 -28.97 32.07 28.52
N LEU A 555 -29.17 32.10 27.20
CA LEU A 555 -30.34 32.70 26.59
C LEU A 555 -31.64 32.03 27.05
N LEU A 556 -31.62 30.70 27.19
CA LEU A 556 -32.76 29.93 27.66
C LEU A 556 -33.11 30.27 29.12
N LEU A 557 -32.11 30.40 30.00
CA LEU A 557 -32.31 30.86 31.39
C LEU A 557 -32.82 32.31 31.45
N GLU A 558 -32.35 33.20 30.58
CA GLU A 558 -32.85 34.58 30.48
C GLU A 558 -34.31 34.65 30.00
N LEU A 559 -34.71 33.76 29.08
CA LEU A 559 -36.09 33.66 28.61
C LEU A 559 -37.01 33.06 29.68
N GLU A 560 -36.54 32.05 30.41
CA GLU A 560 -37.28 31.41 31.51
C GLU A 560 -37.51 32.42 32.64
N ALA A 561 -36.53 33.26 32.95
CA ALA A 561 -36.65 34.31 33.95
C ALA A 561 -37.74 35.36 33.58
N ARG A 562 -38.06 35.52 32.29
CA ARG A 562 -39.12 36.41 31.81
C ARG A 562 -40.48 35.74 31.71
N SER A 563 -40.51 34.44 31.43
CA SER A 563 -41.73 33.63 31.31
C SER A 563 -41.48 32.21 31.85
N PRO A 564 -41.81 31.92 33.11
CA PRO A 564 -41.59 30.61 33.70
C PRO A 564 -42.52 29.54 33.07
N ASP A 565 -42.01 28.31 32.99
CA ASP A 565 -42.66 27.10 32.47
C ASP A 565 -43.05 27.15 30.98
N ARG A 566 -42.35 27.96 30.18
CA ARG A 566 -42.60 28.04 28.74
C ARG A 566 -41.92 26.88 27.98
N GLU A 567 -42.65 26.29 27.02
CA GLU A 567 -42.07 25.36 26.05
C GLU A 567 -41.32 26.11 24.94
N TYR A 568 -40.08 25.70 24.64
CA TYR A 568 -39.23 26.32 23.62
C TYR A 568 -39.05 25.43 22.38
N ILE A 569 -39.05 26.05 21.21
CA ILE A 569 -38.70 25.41 19.93
C ILE A 569 -37.43 26.04 19.33
N PRO A 570 -36.71 25.34 18.43
CA PRO A 570 -35.49 25.88 17.81
C PRO A 570 -35.70 27.24 17.13
N ALA A 571 -36.90 27.50 16.58
CA ALA A 571 -37.23 28.75 15.93
C ALA A 571 -37.15 29.98 16.87
N ASP A 572 -37.47 29.81 18.16
CA ASP A 572 -37.42 30.87 19.16
C ASP A 572 -35.99 31.41 19.36
N PHE A 573 -34.98 30.55 19.19
CA PHE A 573 -33.58 30.91 19.31
C PHE A 573 -33.00 31.44 18.00
N THR A 574 -33.52 31.00 16.85
CA THR A 574 -33.04 31.51 15.56
C THR A 574 -33.30 33.01 15.39
N THR A 575 -34.44 33.51 15.87
CA THR A 575 -34.77 34.94 15.81
C THR A 575 -33.86 35.79 16.70
N LEU A 576 -33.42 35.24 17.84
CA LEU A 576 -32.56 35.95 18.80
C LEU A 576 -31.07 35.85 18.49
N THR A 577 -30.62 34.73 17.91
CA THR A 577 -29.19 34.46 17.68
C THR A 577 -28.74 34.70 16.24
N GLY A 578 -29.67 34.80 15.29
CA GLY A 578 -29.39 34.89 13.85
C GLY A 578 -28.82 33.60 13.24
N ARG A 579 -28.80 32.48 13.98
CA ARG A 579 -28.27 31.19 13.53
C ARG A 579 -29.35 30.35 12.85
N SER A 580 -28.94 29.37 12.05
CA SER A 580 -29.89 28.47 11.36
C SER A 580 -30.66 27.58 12.35
N GLN A 581 -31.91 27.25 12.00
CA GLN A 581 -32.78 26.39 12.82
C GLN A 581 -32.20 24.99 13.06
N ILE A 582 -31.44 24.48 12.08
CA ILE A 582 -30.75 23.18 12.18
C ILE A 582 -29.64 23.23 13.23
N THR A 583 -28.94 24.36 13.32
CA THR A 583 -27.87 24.58 14.30
C THR A 583 -28.44 24.66 15.71
N GLU A 584 -29.50 25.45 15.93
CA GLU A 584 -30.15 25.57 17.24
C GLU A 584 -30.82 24.26 17.68
N ALA A 585 -31.43 23.51 16.75
CA ALA A 585 -31.96 22.18 17.04
C ALA A 585 -30.86 21.21 17.53
N ARG A 586 -29.63 21.34 17.01
CA ARG A 586 -28.48 20.52 17.45
C ARG A 586 -28.03 20.89 18.86
N TYR A 587 -28.01 22.19 19.19
CA TYR A 587 -27.63 22.66 20.53
C TYR A 587 -28.67 22.29 21.58
N LEU A 588 -29.96 22.49 21.31
CA LEU A 588 -31.03 22.05 22.20
C LEU A 588 -31.02 20.53 22.42
N LYS A 589 -30.76 19.75 21.36
CA LYS A 589 -30.59 18.29 21.48
C LYS A 589 -29.41 17.92 22.38
N ARG A 590 -28.28 18.61 22.28
CA ARG A 590 -27.11 18.38 23.14
C ARG A 590 -27.38 18.77 24.60
N LEU A 591 -28.05 19.90 24.84
CA LEU A 591 -28.46 20.32 26.19
C LEU A 591 -29.45 19.34 26.84
N TRP A 592 -30.36 18.76 26.04
CA TRP A 592 -31.21 17.65 26.47
C TRP A 592 -30.39 16.38 26.79
N GLN A 593 -29.44 16.00 25.94
CA GLN A 593 -28.54 14.87 26.22
C GLN A 593 -27.69 15.06 27.49
N GLN A 594 -27.40 16.32 27.85
CA GLN A 594 -26.72 16.68 29.09
C GLN A 594 -27.65 16.71 30.32
N GLY A 595 -28.95 16.43 30.15
CA GLY A 595 -29.95 16.41 31.22
C GLY A 595 -30.38 17.80 31.72
N LYS A 596 -29.98 18.87 31.03
CA LYS A 596 -30.34 20.26 31.41
C LYS A 596 -31.74 20.65 30.95
N LEU A 597 -32.26 19.97 29.93
CA LEU A 597 -33.58 20.18 29.36
C LEU A 597 -34.38 18.87 29.40
N LYS A 598 -35.70 18.98 29.56
CA LYS A 598 -36.65 17.93 29.19
C LYS A 598 -37.10 18.17 27.75
N ARG A 599 -37.44 17.09 27.04
CA ARG A 599 -37.83 17.15 25.62
C ARG A 599 -39.10 16.34 25.41
N GLU A 600 -40.10 16.97 24.81
CA GLU A 600 -41.36 16.34 24.42
C GLU A 600 -41.56 16.44 22.90
N TRP A 601 -42.20 15.43 22.32
CA TRP A 601 -42.54 15.42 20.89
C TRP A 601 -44.04 15.68 20.72
N LYS A 602 -44.38 16.82 20.11
CA LYS A 602 -45.76 17.24 19.83
C LYS A 602 -45.81 17.88 18.44
N ASN A 603 -46.91 17.73 17.70
CA ASN A 603 -47.12 18.39 16.41
C ASN A 603 -45.94 18.29 15.42
N ARG A 604 -45.34 17.10 15.30
CA ARG A 604 -44.18 16.80 14.42
C ARG A 604 -42.90 17.60 14.71
N GLN A 605 -42.76 18.17 15.91
CA GLN A 605 -41.52 18.84 16.35
C GLN A 605 -41.19 18.58 17.83
N TYR A 606 -39.93 18.82 18.19
CA TYR A 606 -39.46 18.71 19.58
C TYR A 606 -39.63 20.05 20.32
N TYR A 607 -40.27 20.00 21.48
CA TYR A 607 -40.37 21.09 22.44
C TYR A 607 -39.44 20.81 23.61
N TYR A 608 -38.80 21.86 24.13
CA TYR A 608 -37.82 21.77 25.21
C TYR A 608 -38.26 22.63 26.40
N THR A 609 -38.14 22.11 27.61
CA THR A 609 -38.39 22.82 28.87
C THR A 609 -37.20 22.66 29.80
N LEU A 610 -36.95 23.61 30.72
CA LEU A 610 -35.86 23.50 31.69
C LEU A 610 -36.11 22.35 32.67
N ALA A 611 -35.08 21.53 32.89
CA ALA A 611 -35.17 20.49 33.91
C ALA A 611 -35.03 21.14 35.30
N ALA A 612 -36.09 21.10 36.11
CA ALA A 612 -36.05 21.56 37.50
C ALA A 612 -34.92 20.85 38.27
N THR A 613 -33.99 21.63 38.82
CA THR A 613 -32.85 21.11 39.61
C THR A 613 -33.34 20.71 41.00
N GLY A 614 -33.85 19.47 41.11
CA GLY A 614 -34.35 18.88 42.35
C GLY A 614 -33.53 17.66 42.77
N SER A 615 -33.02 17.70 44.00
CA SER A 615 -32.24 16.67 44.68
C SER A 615 -32.96 15.33 44.89
N LYS A 616 -32.15 14.25 44.85
CA LYS A 616 -32.29 12.92 45.49
C LYS A 616 -33.16 11.81 44.85
N THR A 617 -32.45 10.66 44.76
CA THR A 617 -32.83 9.26 45.06
C THR A 617 -33.51 8.35 44.02
N VAL A 618 -32.68 7.43 43.50
CA VAL A 618 -32.76 5.96 43.57
C VAL A 618 -33.90 5.21 42.85
N SER A 619 -33.43 4.30 41.98
CA SER A 619 -34.00 2.99 41.59
C SER A 619 -35.20 2.93 40.64
N GLN A 620 -35.01 2.32 39.47
CA GLN A 620 -35.29 0.90 39.16
C GLN A 620 -35.42 0.76 37.64
N SER A 621 -34.58 -0.09 37.03
CA SER A 621 -34.98 -0.84 35.85
C SER A 621 -36.01 -1.90 36.30
N PRO A 622 -37.01 -2.29 35.49
CA PRO A 622 -36.72 -3.31 34.47
C PRO A 622 -37.52 -3.20 33.15
N MET A 623 -37.03 -4.00 32.19
CA MET A 623 -37.58 -4.44 30.92
C MET A 623 -39.11 -4.51 30.79
N THR A 624 -39.64 -4.25 29.59
CA THR A 624 -40.43 -5.24 28.81
C THR A 624 -40.85 -4.68 27.43
N ASP A 625 -40.63 -5.48 26.38
CA ASP A 625 -41.46 -5.49 25.16
C ASP A 625 -42.91 -5.85 25.53
N PRO A 626 -43.93 -5.41 24.76
CA PRO A 626 -44.49 -6.36 23.79
C PRO A 626 -44.97 -5.75 22.46
N GLN A 627 -45.12 -6.67 21.52
CA GLN A 627 -45.61 -6.55 20.14
C GLN A 627 -47.01 -5.91 19.98
N THR A 628 -47.29 -5.62 18.70
CA THR A 628 -48.56 -5.74 17.94
C THR A 628 -49.50 -4.54 17.77
N VAL A 629 -50.15 -4.57 16.58
CA VAL A 629 -51.27 -3.77 16.06
C VAL A 629 -50.81 -2.49 15.36
N LEU A 630 -50.83 -2.34 14.02
CA LEU A 630 -51.70 -2.84 12.95
C LEU A 630 -50.91 -2.99 11.63
#